data_AF-A0A8H5AVK9-F1
#
_entry.id   AF-A0A8H5AVK9-F1
#
_cell.length_a   1.000
_cell.length_b   1.000
_cell.length_c   1.000
_cell.angle_alpha   90.00
_cell.angle_beta   90.00
_cell.angle_gamma   90.00
#
_symmetry.space_group_name_H-M   'P 1'
#
loop_
_entity.id
_entity.type
_entity.pdbx_description
1 polymer ?
#
loop_
_entity_poly.entity_id
_entity_poly.type
_entity_poly.pdbx_seq_one_letter_code
_entity_poly.pdbx_strand_id
1 'polypeptide(L)'
;MKLSRCLTLLAALLPIALAAPTGSSARRQDGETNDSNSRALGDALSLEQLSVSFYDSSLALLSADDFRAAGYADSVRQGYEQVLKSAKAHSDYLVGEITNLGHADAAVGCDYTFPVKTTEDFINMSEAIQAHAVSTYAGALDRSQSDTYTTVLGEMLGDETRYATWISTAVKHQDLADTSFEDTPAVATGFVIVNDCGCVPVALGSFGGLIQVLNNVGAGDEKVYMGGSATLH
;
A
#
# COMPACT_ATOMS: atom_id res chain seq x y z
N MET A 1 68.22 14.76 -56.95
CA MET A 1 68.60 15.87 -56.03
C MET A 1 67.30 16.48 -55.49
N LYS A 2 67.19 16.59 -54.14
CA LYS A 2 66.47 17.57 -53.29
C LYS A 2 65.29 18.36 -53.92
N LEU A 3 64.12 18.60 -53.32
CA LEU A 3 63.71 18.99 -51.95
C LEU A 3 62.23 18.54 -51.75
N SER A 4 61.78 17.97 -50.62
CA SER A 4 61.68 18.47 -49.24
C SER A 4 60.69 19.63 -49.01
N ARG A 5 59.48 19.24 -48.60
CA ARG A 5 58.56 19.84 -47.59
C ARG A 5 57.92 21.21 -47.88
N CYS A 6 56.61 21.17 -48.20
CA CYS A 6 55.66 22.24 -47.88
C CYS A 6 54.68 21.68 -46.83
N LEU A 7 54.82 22.13 -45.59
CA LEU A 7 53.96 21.77 -44.46
C LEU A 7 52.78 22.76 -44.44
N THR A 8 51.64 22.38 -45.00
CA THR A 8 50.40 23.17 -44.91
C THR A 8 49.70 22.88 -43.58
N LEU A 9 49.72 23.87 -42.68
CA LEU A 9 48.87 23.94 -41.49
C LEU A 9 47.41 24.16 -41.94
N LEU A 10 46.57 23.13 -41.84
CA LEU A 10 45.12 23.25 -41.98
C LEU A 10 44.52 23.38 -40.57
N ALA A 11 44.14 24.60 -40.17
CA ALA A 11 43.40 24.84 -38.94
C ALA A 11 41.96 24.33 -39.12
N ALA A 12 41.62 23.24 -38.45
CA ALA A 12 40.25 22.73 -38.40
C ALA A 12 39.41 23.58 -37.44
N LEU A 13 38.61 24.50 -37.99
CA LEU A 13 37.52 25.17 -37.27
C LEU A 13 36.37 24.17 -37.12
N LEU A 14 36.25 23.55 -35.95
CA LEU A 14 35.07 22.79 -35.55
C LEU A 14 33.93 23.76 -35.22
N PRO A 15 32.76 23.68 -35.88
CA PRO A 15 31.58 24.41 -35.45
C PRO A 15 31.05 23.78 -34.15
N ILE A 16 31.05 24.55 -33.07
CA ILE A 16 30.33 24.19 -31.84
C ILE A 16 28.84 24.37 -32.15
N ALA A 17 28.16 23.27 -32.47
CA ALA A 17 26.72 23.24 -32.57
C ALA A 17 26.13 23.41 -31.17
N LEU A 18 25.58 24.59 -30.87
CA LEU A 18 24.82 24.83 -29.65
C LEU A 18 23.44 24.18 -29.82
N ALA A 19 23.31 22.92 -29.39
CA ALA A 19 22.01 22.27 -29.28
C ALA A 19 21.23 22.97 -28.15
N ALA A 20 20.20 23.76 -28.51
CA ALA A 20 19.28 24.29 -27.53
C ALA A 20 18.52 23.13 -26.86
N PRO A 21 18.42 23.07 -25.52
CA PRO A 21 17.62 22.04 -24.87
C PRO A 21 16.17 22.26 -25.26
N THR A 22 15.62 21.35 -26.06
CA THR A 22 14.19 21.28 -26.33
C THR A 22 13.49 21.03 -24.99
N GLY A 23 12.51 21.87 -24.63
CA GLY A 23 11.74 21.83 -23.37
C GLY A 23 10.89 20.57 -23.13
N SER A 24 11.29 19.43 -23.68
CA SER A 24 10.66 18.12 -23.55
C SER A 24 11.20 17.30 -22.37
N SER A 25 12.32 17.67 -21.76
CA SER A 25 12.92 16.91 -20.64
C SER A 25 12.19 17.14 -19.31
N ALA A 26 11.89 18.40 -18.96
CA ALA A 26 11.20 18.74 -17.71
C ALA A 26 9.79 18.13 -17.67
N ARG A 27 9.01 18.26 -18.76
CA ARG A 27 7.65 17.69 -18.84
C ARG A 27 7.62 16.16 -18.81
N ARG A 28 8.67 15.47 -19.29
CA ARG A 28 8.78 14.01 -19.20
C ARG A 28 9.15 13.58 -17.78
N GLN A 29 10.07 14.29 -17.13
CA GLN A 29 10.45 14.04 -15.74
C GLN A 29 9.27 14.25 -14.78
N ASP A 30 8.48 15.33 -14.96
CA ASP A 30 7.28 15.57 -14.15
C ASP A 30 6.25 14.44 -14.30
N GLY A 31 6.09 13.91 -15.53
CA GLY A 31 5.21 12.76 -15.79
C GLY A 31 5.67 11.48 -15.09
N GLU A 32 6.96 11.15 -15.20
CA GLU A 32 7.54 9.96 -14.56
C GLU A 32 7.46 10.04 -13.02
N THR A 33 7.69 11.23 -12.44
CA THR A 33 7.54 11.48 -11.01
C THR A 33 6.08 11.37 -10.56
N ASN A 34 5.13 11.92 -11.31
CA ASN A 34 3.71 11.80 -11.00
C ASN A 34 3.22 10.35 -11.09
N ASP A 35 3.65 9.59 -12.10
CA ASP A 35 3.34 8.17 -12.24
C ASP A 35 3.87 7.36 -11.03
N SER A 36 5.10 7.65 -10.58
CA SER A 36 5.69 6.99 -9.41
C SER A 36 4.94 7.33 -8.12
N ASN A 37 4.62 8.61 -7.92
CA ASN A 37 3.86 9.07 -6.76
C ASN A 37 2.46 8.47 -6.76
N SER A 38 1.78 8.44 -7.90
CA SER A 38 0.45 7.83 -8.01
C SER A 38 0.48 6.34 -7.67
N ARG A 39 1.55 5.62 -8.01
CA ARG A 39 1.70 4.21 -7.61
C ARG A 39 1.88 4.06 -6.11
N ALA A 40 2.75 4.86 -5.50
CA ALA A 40 2.97 4.85 -4.05
C ALA A 40 1.67 5.18 -3.28
N LEU A 41 0.94 6.21 -3.71
CA LEU A 41 -0.35 6.58 -3.14
C LEU A 41 -1.43 5.53 -3.40
N GLY A 42 -1.41 4.88 -4.57
CA GLY A 42 -2.36 3.82 -4.93
C GLY A 42 -2.20 2.56 -4.07
N ASP A 43 -0.96 2.20 -3.72
CA ASP A 43 -0.70 1.09 -2.78
C ASP A 43 -1.28 1.40 -1.39
N ALA A 44 -1.06 2.62 -0.89
CA ALA A 44 -1.65 3.08 0.36
C ALA A 44 -3.19 3.13 0.29
N LEU A 45 -3.76 3.59 -0.83
CA LEU A 45 -5.20 3.68 -1.00
C LEU A 45 -5.86 2.30 -0.99
N SER A 46 -5.24 1.30 -1.62
CA SER A 46 -5.75 -0.07 -1.66
C SER A 46 -5.87 -0.66 -0.25
N LEU A 47 -4.89 -0.38 0.62
CA LEU A 47 -4.94 -0.74 2.03
C LEU A 47 -6.07 0.00 2.75
N GLU A 48 -6.21 1.30 2.54
CA GLU A 48 -7.24 2.07 3.23
C GLU A 48 -8.66 1.67 2.83
N GLN A 49 -8.88 1.32 1.55
CA GLN A 49 -10.15 0.78 1.08
C GLN A 49 -10.44 -0.60 1.67
N LEU A 50 -9.43 -1.45 1.81
CA LEU A 50 -9.53 -2.73 2.52
C LEU A 50 -9.94 -2.50 3.99
N SER A 51 -9.25 -1.60 4.70
CA SER A 51 -9.52 -1.26 6.09
C SER A 51 -10.93 -0.69 6.28
N VAL A 52 -11.33 0.27 5.45
CA VAL A 52 -12.69 0.84 5.48
C VAL A 52 -13.73 -0.26 5.28
N SER A 53 -13.57 -1.12 4.28
CA SER A 53 -14.51 -2.21 4.02
C SER A 53 -14.57 -3.20 5.20
N PHE A 54 -13.43 -3.58 5.75
CA PHE A 54 -13.34 -4.48 6.90
C PHE A 54 -14.02 -3.92 8.15
N TYR A 55 -13.61 -2.73 8.60
CA TYR A 55 -14.11 -2.16 9.84
C TYR A 55 -15.57 -1.74 9.73
N ASP A 56 -16.00 -1.17 8.60
CA ASP A 56 -17.39 -0.74 8.40
C ASP A 56 -18.34 -1.95 8.41
N SER A 57 -18.02 -2.99 7.64
CA SER A 57 -18.85 -4.21 7.58
C SER A 57 -18.84 -4.98 8.91
N SER A 58 -17.69 -5.10 9.57
CA SER A 58 -17.57 -5.85 10.82
C SER A 58 -18.18 -5.13 12.01
N LEU A 59 -18.05 -3.80 12.11
CA LEU A 59 -18.67 -3.03 13.20
C LEU A 59 -20.18 -2.85 13.03
N ALA A 60 -20.70 -3.02 11.81
CA ALA A 60 -22.13 -3.16 11.56
C ALA A 60 -22.67 -4.53 12.00
N LEU A 61 -21.86 -5.59 11.90
CA LEU A 61 -22.20 -6.94 12.33
C LEU A 61 -22.07 -7.12 13.86
N LEU A 62 -21.03 -6.54 14.47
CA LEU A 62 -20.66 -6.73 15.88
C LEU A 62 -21.05 -5.51 16.73
N SER A 63 -22.03 -5.71 17.60
CA SER A 63 -22.55 -4.70 18.51
C SER A 63 -21.64 -4.49 19.73
N ALA A 64 -21.89 -3.43 20.50
CA ALA A 64 -21.22 -3.24 21.80
C ALA A 64 -21.50 -4.39 22.78
N ASP A 65 -22.69 -5.02 22.71
CA ASP A 65 -23.01 -6.19 23.52
C ASP A 65 -22.18 -7.40 23.15
N ASP A 66 -21.86 -7.60 21.86
CA ASP A 66 -21.00 -8.71 21.41
C ASP A 66 -19.56 -8.56 21.92
N PHE A 67 -19.05 -7.32 21.97
CA PHE A 67 -17.74 -7.03 22.58
C PHE A 67 -17.76 -7.27 24.09
N ARG A 68 -18.80 -6.83 24.80
CA ARG A 68 -18.96 -7.09 26.24
C ARG A 68 -19.09 -8.57 26.54
N ALA A 69 -19.87 -9.31 25.74
CA ALA A 69 -20.05 -10.75 25.87
C ALA A 69 -18.73 -11.52 25.64
N ALA A 70 -17.86 -11.01 24.77
CA ALA A 70 -16.51 -11.51 24.57
C ALA A 70 -15.49 -11.06 25.63
N GLY A 71 -15.92 -10.28 26.64
CA GLY A 71 -15.08 -9.87 27.77
C GLY A 71 -14.31 -8.56 27.57
N TYR A 72 -14.59 -7.82 26.50
CA TYR A 72 -13.93 -6.54 26.23
C TYR A 72 -14.67 -5.36 26.89
N ALA A 73 -13.89 -4.35 27.29
CA ALA A 73 -14.44 -3.07 27.73
C ALA A 73 -15.06 -2.30 26.56
N ASP A 74 -16.06 -1.45 26.84
CA ASP A 74 -16.73 -0.61 25.82
C ASP A 74 -15.75 0.26 25.02
N SER A 75 -14.63 0.66 25.64
CA SER A 75 -13.57 1.44 25.00
C SER A 75 -12.87 0.71 23.85
N VAL A 76 -12.92 -0.63 23.81
CA VAL A 76 -12.31 -1.41 22.73
C VAL A 76 -13.07 -1.18 21.43
N ARG A 77 -14.40 -1.32 21.43
CA ARG A 77 -15.22 -1.06 20.24
C ARG A 77 -15.12 0.40 19.80
N GLN A 78 -15.11 1.35 20.74
CA GLN A 78 -14.91 2.77 20.45
C GLN A 78 -13.53 3.04 19.82
N GLY A 79 -12.50 2.33 20.24
CA GLY A 79 -11.18 2.38 19.62
C GLY A 79 -11.24 1.98 18.15
N TYR A 80 -11.94 0.89 17.82
CA TYR A 80 -12.14 0.47 16.43
C TYR A 80 -12.99 1.43 15.60
N GLU A 81 -13.99 2.10 16.20
CA GLU A 81 -14.71 3.18 15.51
C GLU A 81 -13.79 4.36 15.16
N GLN A 82 -12.80 4.65 16.01
CA GLN A 82 -11.78 5.65 15.71
C GLN A 82 -10.82 5.19 14.61
N VAL A 83 -10.44 3.90 14.57
CA VAL A 83 -9.65 3.33 13.47
C VAL A 83 -10.41 3.47 12.14
N LEU A 84 -11.69 3.08 12.10
CA LEU A 84 -12.54 3.24 10.92
C LEU A 84 -12.63 4.70 10.46
N LYS A 85 -12.76 5.63 11.40
CA LYS A 85 -12.82 7.06 11.09
C LYS A 85 -11.51 7.54 10.43
N SER A 86 -10.36 7.13 10.94
CA SER A 86 -9.07 7.49 10.35
C SER A 86 -8.89 6.87 8.97
N ALA A 87 -9.25 5.59 8.81
CA ALA A 87 -9.16 4.91 7.52
C ALA A 87 -9.99 5.61 6.42
N LYS A 88 -11.21 6.07 6.77
CA LYS A 88 -12.03 6.89 5.86
C LYS A 88 -11.35 8.20 5.49
N ALA A 89 -10.76 8.90 6.46
CA ALA A 89 -10.07 10.16 6.22
C ALA A 89 -8.79 9.98 5.36
N HIS A 90 -8.03 8.91 5.60
CA HIS A 90 -6.87 8.56 4.78
C HIS A 90 -7.28 8.22 3.35
N SER A 91 -8.30 7.38 3.19
CA SER A 91 -8.84 7.02 1.88
C SER A 91 -9.29 8.25 1.09
N ASP A 92 -10.08 9.14 1.69
CA ASP A 92 -10.56 10.37 1.06
C ASP A 92 -9.39 11.26 0.60
N TYR A 93 -8.36 11.43 1.44
CA TYR A 93 -7.16 12.18 1.11
C TYR A 93 -6.43 11.57 -0.10
N LEU A 94 -6.19 10.26 -0.07
CA LEU A 94 -5.44 9.55 -1.11
C LEU A 94 -6.18 9.57 -2.45
N VAL A 95 -7.50 9.37 -2.45
CA VAL A 95 -8.34 9.52 -3.65
C VAL A 95 -8.20 10.92 -4.25
N GLY A 96 -8.24 11.96 -3.40
CA GLY A 96 -8.07 13.35 -3.81
C GLY A 96 -6.72 13.59 -4.50
N GLU A 97 -5.63 13.13 -3.89
CA GLU A 97 -4.28 13.32 -4.43
C GLU A 97 -4.03 12.53 -5.71
N ILE A 98 -4.46 11.27 -5.78
CA ILE A 98 -4.37 10.45 -7.00
C ILE A 98 -5.15 11.12 -8.15
N THR A 99 -6.32 11.68 -7.85
CA THR A 99 -7.12 12.43 -8.83
C THR A 99 -6.40 13.70 -9.28
N ASN A 100 -5.78 14.44 -8.36
CA ASN A 100 -5.01 15.66 -8.66
C ASN A 100 -3.79 15.37 -9.55
N LEU A 101 -3.17 14.19 -9.41
CA LEU A 101 -2.09 13.72 -10.27
C LEU A 101 -2.57 13.26 -11.67
N GLY A 102 -3.88 13.21 -11.90
CA GLY A 102 -4.48 12.81 -13.19
C GLY A 102 -4.74 11.31 -13.33
N HIS A 103 -4.74 10.56 -12.22
CA HIS A 103 -4.88 9.10 -12.21
C HIS A 103 -6.17 8.64 -11.51
N ALA A 104 -7.29 9.35 -11.69
CA ALA A 104 -8.57 9.04 -11.02
C ALA A 104 -9.01 7.56 -11.16
N ASP A 105 -8.66 6.92 -12.28
CA ASP A 105 -8.95 5.52 -12.57
C ASP A 105 -8.27 4.55 -11.59
N ALA A 106 -7.14 4.96 -11.00
CA ALA A 106 -6.41 4.20 -9.99
C ALA A 106 -7.02 4.30 -8.59
N ALA A 107 -8.07 5.11 -8.41
CA ALA A 107 -8.76 5.30 -7.13
C ALA A 107 -9.97 4.36 -6.94
N VAL A 108 -10.25 3.48 -7.90
CA VAL A 108 -11.38 2.54 -7.85
C VAL A 108 -11.12 1.48 -6.78
N GLY A 109 -12.06 1.36 -5.84
CA GLY A 109 -11.97 0.37 -4.76
C GLY A 109 -12.39 -1.04 -5.17
N CYS A 110 -11.97 -2.02 -4.38
CA CYS A 110 -12.35 -3.40 -4.56
C CYS A 110 -13.51 -3.82 -3.64
N ASP A 111 -14.21 -4.88 -4.04
CA ASP A 111 -15.14 -5.60 -3.17
C ASP A 111 -14.40 -6.67 -2.37
N TYR A 112 -14.60 -6.67 -1.05
CA TYR A 112 -13.95 -7.58 -0.12
C TYR A 112 -14.96 -8.46 0.62
N THR A 113 -14.57 -9.67 0.99
CA THR A 113 -15.34 -10.52 1.90
C THR A 113 -14.45 -11.03 3.02
N PHE A 114 -14.94 -10.87 4.25
CA PHE A 114 -14.19 -11.21 5.45
C PHE A 114 -14.88 -12.37 6.19
N PRO A 115 -14.12 -13.37 6.67
CA PRO A 115 -14.67 -14.50 7.42
C PRO A 115 -14.95 -14.16 8.91
N VAL A 116 -15.53 -12.98 9.19
CA VAL A 116 -15.82 -12.53 10.55
C VAL A 116 -17.17 -13.07 11.01
N LYS A 117 -17.17 -13.84 12.11
CA LYS A 117 -18.40 -14.33 12.76
C LYS A 117 -18.47 -13.97 14.24
N THR A 118 -17.33 -13.79 14.88
CA THR A 118 -17.19 -13.50 16.30
C THR A 118 -16.33 -12.26 16.52
N THR A 119 -16.43 -11.67 17.71
CA THR A 119 -15.53 -10.58 18.15
C THR A 119 -14.06 -11.00 18.10
N GLU A 120 -13.75 -12.27 18.39
CA GLU A 120 -12.39 -12.80 18.32
C GLU A 120 -11.88 -12.90 16.88
N ASP A 121 -12.71 -13.36 15.93
CA ASP A 121 -12.38 -13.35 14.49
C ASP A 121 -12.05 -11.94 14.01
N PHE A 122 -12.86 -10.96 14.42
CA PHE A 122 -12.65 -9.55 14.11
C PHE A 122 -11.34 -9.01 14.68
N ILE A 123 -11.05 -9.25 15.95
CA ILE A 123 -9.82 -8.74 16.59
C ILE A 123 -8.59 -9.35 15.94
N ASN A 124 -8.59 -10.66 15.69
CA ASN A 124 -7.45 -11.34 15.04
C ASN A 124 -7.25 -10.86 13.60
N MET A 125 -8.32 -10.66 12.83
CA MET A 125 -8.21 -10.09 11.48
C MET A 125 -7.74 -8.63 11.52
N SER A 126 -8.21 -7.83 12.49
CA SER A 126 -7.81 -6.43 12.64
C SER A 126 -6.31 -6.29 12.92
N GLU A 127 -5.75 -7.15 13.76
CA GLU A 127 -4.31 -7.18 14.03
C GLU A 127 -3.52 -7.48 12.75
N ALA A 128 -3.96 -8.46 11.97
CA ALA A 128 -3.30 -8.82 10.72
C ALA A 128 -3.35 -7.68 9.68
N ILE A 129 -4.50 -7.01 9.56
CA ILE A 129 -4.67 -5.84 8.67
C ILE A 129 -3.75 -4.70 9.11
N GLN A 130 -3.69 -4.37 10.41
CA GLN A 130 -2.83 -3.26 10.87
C GLN A 130 -1.34 -3.62 10.81
N ALA A 131 -0.95 -4.87 11.04
CA ALA A 131 0.43 -5.30 10.82
C ALA A 131 0.81 -5.18 9.32
N HIS A 132 -0.09 -5.55 8.42
CA HIS A 132 0.11 -5.36 6.99
C HIS A 132 0.19 -3.86 6.64
N ALA A 133 -0.67 -3.03 7.24
CA ALA A 133 -0.72 -1.59 7.03
C ALA A 133 0.65 -0.93 7.24
N VAL A 134 1.33 -1.27 8.34
CA VAL A 134 2.68 -0.76 8.65
C VAL A 134 3.66 -1.05 7.53
N SER A 135 3.69 -2.28 7.02
CA SER A 135 4.60 -2.67 5.92
C SER A 135 4.25 -1.99 4.59
N THR A 136 2.97 -1.82 4.30
CA THR A 136 2.49 -1.18 3.06
C THR A 136 2.83 0.31 3.04
N TYR A 137 2.60 1.01 4.16
CA TYR A 137 2.98 2.41 4.29
C TYR A 137 4.50 2.63 4.24
N ALA A 138 5.29 1.75 4.88
CA ALA A 138 6.74 1.79 4.77
C ALA A 138 7.22 1.60 3.32
N GLY A 139 6.59 0.69 2.57
CA GLY A 139 6.88 0.50 1.14
C GLY A 139 6.45 1.69 0.28
N ALA A 140 5.29 2.29 0.55
CA ALA A 140 4.81 3.48 -0.16
C ALA A 140 5.75 4.68 0.08
N LEU A 141 6.25 4.84 1.31
CA LEU A 141 7.27 5.84 1.66
C LEU A 141 8.54 5.69 0.84
N ASP A 142 9.08 4.47 0.76
CA ASP A 142 10.30 4.17 -0.01
C ASP A 142 10.15 4.49 -1.51
N ARG A 143 8.94 4.31 -2.06
CA ARG A 143 8.64 4.56 -3.48
C ARG A 143 8.22 6.01 -3.79
N SER A 144 7.94 6.82 -2.77
CA SER A 144 7.53 8.21 -2.94
C SER A 144 8.70 9.07 -3.42
N GLN A 145 8.46 9.89 -4.45
CA GLN A 145 9.45 10.83 -4.99
C GLN A 145 9.16 12.29 -4.63
N SER A 146 8.15 12.55 -3.79
CA SER A 146 7.72 13.88 -3.37
C SER A 146 7.86 14.04 -1.87
N ASP A 147 8.58 15.06 -1.41
CA ASP A 147 8.73 15.37 0.02
C ASP A 147 7.36 15.54 0.71
N THR A 148 6.38 16.11 -0.01
CA THR A 148 5.01 16.26 0.50
C THR A 148 4.36 14.90 0.76
N TYR A 149 4.49 13.97 -0.20
CA TYR A 149 3.89 12.64 -0.06
C TYR A 149 4.66 11.77 0.92
N THR A 150 5.98 11.91 0.98
CA THR A 150 6.79 11.26 2.00
C THR A 150 6.40 11.73 3.40
N THR A 151 6.11 13.02 3.58
CA THR A 151 5.65 13.54 4.87
C THR A 151 4.30 12.94 5.26
N VAL A 152 3.30 13.02 4.39
CA VAL A 152 1.94 12.56 4.73
C VAL A 152 1.86 11.04 4.90
N LEU A 153 2.55 10.26 4.07
CA LEU A 153 2.63 8.80 4.21
C LEU A 153 3.35 8.41 5.52
N GLY A 154 4.28 9.25 5.99
CA GLY A 154 4.97 9.06 7.26
C GLY A 154 4.07 9.31 8.46
N GLU A 155 3.21 10.32 8.38
CA GLU A 155 2.18 10.58 9.38
C GLU A 155 1.16 9.43 9.45
N MET A 156 0.67 8.97 8.30
CA MET A 156 -0.23 7.81 8.21
C MET A 156 0.42 6.54 8.76
N LEU A 157 1.69 6.26 8.41
CA LEU A 157 2.46 5.15 9.00
C LEU A 157 2.49 5.22 10.53
N GLY A 158 2.67 6.44 11.07
CA GLY A 158 2.66 6.68 12.52
C GLY A 158 1.33 6.28 13.16
N ASP A 159 0.20 6.61 12.52
CA ASP A 159 -1.13 6.22 12.99
C ASP A 159 -1.35 4.71 12.88
N GLU A 160 -1.00 4.07 11.76
CA GLU A 160 -1.15 2.61 11.61
C GLU A 160 -0.30 1.83 12.61
N THR A 161 0.93 2.30 12.88
CA THR A 161 1.79 1.72 13.91
C THR A 161 1.16 1.83 15.29
N ARG A 162 0.54 2.97 15.61
CA ARG A 162 -0.18 3.16 16.88
C ARG A 162 -1.37 2.22 17.00
N TYR A 163 -2.12 2.00 15.90
CA TYR A 163 -3.24 1.07 15.90
C TYR A 163 -2.80 -0.38 16.04
N ALA A 164 -1.79 -0.82 15.29
CA ALA A 164 -1.19 -2.16 15.43
C ALA A 164 -0.74 -2.41 16.87
N THR A 165 -0.03 -1.46 17.47
CA THR A 165 0.45 -1.53 18.86
C THR A 165 -0.71 -1.56 19.86
N TRP A 166 -1.74 -0.74 19.66
CA TRP A 166 -2.91 -0.72 20.53
C TRP A 166 -3.66 -2.05 20.49
N ILE A 167 -3.84 -2.65 19.31
CA ILE A 167 -4.49 -3.95 19.17
C ILE A 167 -3.69 -5.03 19.89
N SER A 168 -2.40 -5.14 19.62
CA SER A 168 -1.57 -6.19 20.22
C SER A 168 -1.49 -6.08 21.74
N THR A 169 -1.25 -4.88 22.27
CA THR A 169 -1.00 -4.69 23.70
C THR A 169 -2.28 -4.44 24.51
N ALA A 170 -3.10 -3.48 24.11
CA ALA A 170 -4.24 -3.05 24.92
C ALA A 170 -5.48 -3.92 24.70
N VAL A 171 -5.66 -4.46 23.50
CA VAL A 171 -6.79 -5.34 23.17
C VAL A 171 -6.45 -6.81 23.40
N LYS A 172 -5.30 -7.28 22.91
CA LYS A 172 -4.90 -8.69 22.99
C LYS A 172 -4.00 -9.04 24.17
N HIS A 173 -3.50 -8.05 24.92
CA HIS A 173 -2.62 -8.25 26.07
C HIS A 173 -1.34 -9.04 25.74
N GLN A 174 -0.82 -8.88 24.53
CA GLN A 174 0.47 -9.45 24.13
C GLN A 174 1.62 -8.61 24.69
N ASP A 175 2.74 -9.26 24.97
CA ASP A 175 3.97 -8.55 25.33
C ASP A 175 4.55 -7.84 24.11
N LEU A 176 5.10 -6.64 24.32
CA LEU A 176 5.68 -5.85 23.22
C LEU A 176 6.80 -6.61 22.48
N ALA A 177 7.54 -7.46 23.19
CA ALA A 177 8.58 -8.30 22.60
C ALA A 177 8.01 -9.25 21.52
N ASP A 178 6.82 -9.81 21.77
CA ASP A 178 6.13 -10.76 20.89
C ASP A 178 5.55 -10.07 19.63
N THR A 179 5.61 -8.75 19.55
CA THR A 179 5.07 -7.91 18.47
C THR A 179 6.17 -7.21 17.66
N SER A 180 7.42 -7.49 17.98
CA SER A 180 8.58 -6.91 17.30
C SER A 180 8.68 -7.41 15.86
N PHE A 181 9.30 -6.62 14.98
CA PHE A 181 9.59 -7.03 13.59
C PHE A 181 10.32 -8.38 13.51
N GLU A 182 11.12 -8.70 14.53
CA GLU A 182 11.93 -9.91 14.65
C GLU A 182 11.10 -11.16 14.97
N ASP A 183 9.99 -10.98 15.69
CA ASP A 183 9.11 -12.06 16.16
C ASP A 183 7.75 -12.09 15.43
N THR A 184 7.52 -11.19 14.47
CA THR A 184 6.26 -11.10 13.70
C THR A 184 5.85 -12.50 13.22
N PRO A 185 4.78 -13.11 13.78
CA PRO A 185 4.29 -14.38 13.29
C PRO A 185 3.96 -14.19 11.81
N ALA A 186 4.39 -15.13 10.98
CA ALA A 186 3.95 -15.21 9.59
C ALA A 186 2.46 -14.88 9.52
N VAL A 187 2.17 -13.77 8.82
CA VAL A 187 0.86 -13.27 8.38
C VAL A 187 -0.25 -14.25 8.73
N ALA A 188 -1.14 -13.85 9.66
CA ALA A 188 -2.26 -14.66 10.12
C ALA A 188 -2.90 -15.39 8.93
N THR A 189 -3.11 -16.70 9.08
CA THR A 189 -3.66 -17.60 8.04
C THR A 189 -5.14 -17.33 7.71
N GLY A 190 -5.64 -16.15 8.08
CA GLY A 190 -6.95 -15.61 7.71
C GLY A 190 -6.88 -14.99 6.32
N PHE A 191 -7.79 -15.42 5.48
CA PHE A 191 -7.74 -15.17 4.07
C PHE A 191 -8.81 -14.14 3.65
N VAL A 192 -8.42 -12.99 3.06
CA VAL A 192 -9.33 -11.93 2.57
C VAL A 192 -9.64 -12.17 1.09
N ILE A 193 -10.89 -12.55 0.79
CA ILE A 193 -11.32 -12.72 -0.60
C ILE A 193 -11.52 -11.34 -1.23
N VAL A 194 -10.78 -11.08 -2.31
CA VAL A 194 -10.99 -9.92 -3.19
C VAL A 194 -11.83 -10.38 -4.39
N ASN A 195 -13.04 -9.85 -4.53
CA ASN A 195 -14.04 -10.32 -5.49
C ASN A 195 -14.03 -9.55 -6.82
N ASP A 196 -13.68 -8.26 -6.82
CA ASP A 196 -13.53 -7.43 -8.01
C ASP A 196 -12.78 -6.13 -7.63
N CYS A 197 -11.79 -5.71 -8.40
CA CYS A 197 -11.07 -4.43 -8.22
C CYS A 197 -11.28 -3.46 -9.38
N GLY A 198 -12.15 -3.79 -10.35
CA GLY A 198 -12.12 -3.14 -11.65
C GLY A 198 -10.76 -3.31 -12.34
N CYS A 199 -10.54 -2.63 -13.46
CA CYS A 199 -9.40 -2.83 -14.37
C CYS A 199 -8.01 -2.40 -13.84
N VAL A 200 -7.81 -2.27 -12.52
CA VAL A 200 -6.52 -1.90 -11.94
C VAL A 200 -5.83 -3.17 -11.42
N PRO A 201 -4.67 -3.56 -11.97
CA PRO A 201 -3.87 -4.61 -11.39
C PRO A 201 -3.34 -4.11 -10.04
N VAL A 202 -4.02 -4.50 -8.96
CA VAL A 202 -3.45 -4.45 -7.60
C VAL A 202 -2.09 -5.13 -7.68
N ALA A 203 -1.04 -4.48 -7.20
CA ALA A 203 0.31 -5.05 -7.18
C ALA A 203 0.34 -6.20 -6.15
N LEU A 204 -0.12 -7.39 -6.58
CA LEU A 204 -0.29 -8.60 -5.76
C LEU A 204 1.00 -9.10 -5.10
N GLY A 205 2.16 -8.57 -5.50
CA GLY A 205 3.47 -8.95 -4.99
C GLY A 205 3.72 -8.62 -3.52
N SER A 206 2.98 -7.67 -2.93
CA SER A 206 3.12 -7.28 -1.52
C SER A 206 2.13 -7.97 -0.58
N PHE A 207 1.17 -8.75 -1.09
CA PHE A 207 0.08 -9.36 -0.32
C PHE A 207 0.38 -10.81 0.08
N GLY A 208 1.61 -11.09 0.48
CA GLY A 208 2.03 -12.43 0.91
C GLY A 208 1.11 -12.98 1.99
N GLY A 209 0.34 -14.03 1.68
CA GLY A 209 -0.43 -14.84 2.62
C GLY A 209 -1.85 -14.38 2.96
N LEU A 210 -2.14 -13.06 2.95
CA LEU A 210 -3.43 -12.53 3.42
C LEU A 210 -4.50 -12.42 2.30
N ILE A 211 -4.12 -12.34 1.01
CA ILE A 211 -5.04 -12.09 -0.14
C ILE A 211 -4.92 -13.16 -1.26
N GLN A 212 -6.08 -13.60 -1.77
CA GLN A 212 -6.42 -14.55 -2.84
C GLN A 212 -7.51 -13.80 -3.58
N VAL A 213 -7.24 -13.59 -4.84
CA VAL A 213 -8.14 -12.90 -5.74
C VAL A 213 -8.97 -13.96 -6.43
N LEU A 214 -10.29 -13.90 -6.31
CA LEU A 214 -11.18 -14.63 -7.20
C LEU A 214 -11.46 -13.73 -8.39
N ASN A 215 -10.58 -13.76 -9.39
CA ASN A 215 -10.89 -13.11 -10.65
C ASN A 215 -12.10 -13.84 -11.26
N ASN A 216 -13.20 -13.13 -11.46
CA ASN A 216 -14.38 -13.61 -12.17
C ASN A 216 -14.07 -13.68 -13.68
N VAL A 217 -13.06 -14.47 -14.07
CA VAL A 217 -12.81 -14.84 -15.46
C VAL A 217 -13.75 -16.01 -15.75
N GLY A 218 -14.74 -15.77 -16.62
CA GLY A 218 -15.84 -16.69 -16.86
C GLY A 218 -15.43 -18.14 -17.04
N ALA A 219 -16.15 -19.02 -16.34
CA ALA A 219 -16.32 -20.45 -16.61
C ALA A 219 -15.26 -21.10 -17.52
N GLY A 220 -14.13 -21.49 -16.94
CA GLY A 220 -13.13 -22.32 -17.61
C GLY A 220 -11.76 -22.22 -16.95
N ASP A 221 -11.34 -23.32 -16.34
CA ASP A 221 -9.99 -23.62 -15.87
C ASP A 221 -9.52 -22.94 -14.57
N GLU A 222 -9.84 -23.65 -13.48
CA GLU A 222 -9.17 -23.60 -12.19
C GLU A 222 -7.63 -23.63 -12.34
N LYS A 223 -6.96 -22.57 -11.87
CA LYS A 223 -5.56 -22.64 -11.43
C LYS A 223 -5.37 -21.85 -10.14
N VAL A 224 -5.54 -22.57 -9.04
CA VAL A 224 -5.01 -22.23 -7.73
C VAL A 224 -3.48 -22.32 -7.79
N TYR A 225 -2.77 -21.23 -7.55
CA TYR A 225 -1.34 -21.27 -7.27
C TYR A 225 -1.13 -21.04 -5.77
N MET A 226 -0.87 -22.14 -5.06
CA MET A 226 -0.31 -22.16 -3.71
C MET A 226 1.18 -22.50 -3.83
N GLY A 227 2.03 -21.78 -3.10
CA GLY A 227 3.36 -22.26 -2.72
C GLY A 227 4.51 -21.31 -3.02
N GLY A 228 5.05 -20.71 -1.96
CA GLY A 228 6.34 -20.01 -1.99
C GLY A 228 7.03 -20.11 -0.64
N SER A 229 7.62 -21.26 -0.34
CA SER A 229 8.61 -21.40 0.72
C SER A 229 9.87 -20.63 0.30
N ALA A 230 10.20 -19.53 0.99
CA ALA A 230 11.49 -18.89 0.82
C ALA A 230 12.53 -19.62 1.67
N THR A 231 13.27 -20.53 1.05
CA THR A 231 14.50 -21.06 1.63
C THR A 231 15.61 -20.03 1.42
N LEU A 232 16.16 -19.48 2.50
CA LEU A 232 17.32 -18.59 2.47
C LEU A 232 18.58 -19.38 2.07
N HIS A 233 19.33 -18.87 1.10
CA HIS A 233 20.71 -19.23 0.81
C HIS A 233 21.64 -18.06 1.15
#